data_AF-A0A1V4KPW1-F1
#
_entry.id   AF-A0A1V4KPW1-F1
#
_cell.length_a   1.000
_cell.length_b   1.000
_cell.length_c   1.000
_cell.angle_alpha   90.00
_cell.angle_beta   90.00
_cell.angle_gamma   90.00
#
_symmetry.space_group_name_H-M   'P 1'
#
loop_
_entity.id
_entity.type
_entity.pdbx_description
1 polymer ?
#
loop_
_entity_poly.entity_id
_entity_poly.type
_entity_poly.pdbx_seq_one_letter_code
_entity_poly.pdbx_strand_id
1 'polypeptide(L)'
;MTQLCRDEVRKAKVQLELNLARDAKNKKRFYRYVNQKRKDKASITPLMSKTDKLVTMDEEKAEVLHNFFASLFTGKLSSHTSRVDELQDRD
;
A
#
# COMPACT_ATOMS: atom_id res chain seq x y z
N MET A 1 6.52 -24.47 -23.76
CA MET A 1 6.23 -25.16 -22.47
C MET A 1 5.57 -24.24 -21.44
N THR A 2 6.07 -23.03 -21.21
CA THR A 2 5.52 -22.06 -20.24
C THR A 2 4.08 -21.63 -20.51
N GLN A 3 3.69 -21.45 -21.78
CA GLN A 3 2.33 -21.04 -22.16
C GLN A 3 1.29 -22.15 -21.87
N LEU A 4 1.58 -23.38 -22.30
CA LEU A 4 0.72 -24.54 -22.06
C LEU A 4 0.50 -24.78 -20.56
N CYS A 5 1.56 -24.70 -19.76
CA CYS A 5 1.46 -24.82 -18.30
C CYS A 5 0.53 -23.76 -17.68
N ARG A 6 0.65 -22.49 -18.12
CA ARG A 6 -0.24 -21.41 -17.68
C ARG A 6 -1.70 -21.65 -18.07
N ASP A 7 -1.92 -22.18 -19.26
CA ASP A 7 -3.26 -22.44 -19.77
C ASP A 7 -3.93 -23.58 -19.02
N GLU A 8 -3.20 -24.65 -18.70
CA GLU A 8 -3.71 -25.75 -17.87
C GLU A 8 -4.03 -25.30 -16.44
N VAL A 9 -3.18 -24.47 -15.83
CA VAL A 9 -3.46 -23.85 -14.53
C VAL A 9 -4.74 -23.00 -14.58
N ARG A 10 -4.94 -22.22 -15.66
CA ARG A 10 -6.15 -21.41 -15.82
C ARG A 10 -7.40 -22.28 -15.96
N LYS A 11 -7.34 -23.35 -16.75
CA LYS A 11 -8.45 -24.31 -16.92
C LYS A 11 -8.81 -24.97 -15.58
N ALA A 12 -7.83 -25.47 -14.84
CA ALA A 12 -8.04 -26.09 -13.54
C ALA A 12 -8.67 -25.11 -12.54
N LYS A 13 -8.26 -23.84 -12.56
CA LYS A 13 -8.84 -22.78 -11.73
C LYS A 13 -10.32 -22.54 -12.07
N VAL A 14 -10.66 -22.40 -13.35
CA VAL A 14 -12.05 -22.18 -13.80
C VAL A 14 -12.95 -23.34 -13.39
N GLN A 15 -12.48 -24.58 -13.56
CA GLN A 15 -13.22 -25.77 -13.14
C GLN A 15 -13.47 -25.82 -11.62
N LEU A 16 -12.46 -25.45 -10.82
CA LEU A 16 -12.62 -25.35 -9.36
C LEU A 16 -13.67 -24.31 -8.98
N GLU A 17 -13.63 -23.11 -9.57
CA GLU A 17 -14.57 -22.03 -9.29
C GLU A 17 -16.01 -22.40 -9.70
N LEU A 18 -16.18 -23.04 -10.86
CA LEU A 18 -17.48 -23.55 -11.31
C LEU A 18 -18.07 -24.58 -10.32
N ASN A 19 -17.24 -25.50 -9.83
CA ASN A 19 -17.66 -26.50 -8.85
C ASN A 19 -18.06 -25.87 -7.52
N LEU A 20 -17.36 -24.82 -7.08
CA LEU A 20 -17.69 -24.06 -5.87
C LEU A 20 -19.01 -23.28 -6.01
N ALA A 21 -19.26 -22.70 -7.18
CA ALA A 21 -20.51 -21.98 -7.47
C ALA A 21 -21.71 -22.94 -7.53
N ARG A 22 -21.53 -24.12 -8.15
CA ARG A 22 -22.56 -25.19 -8.19
C ARG A 22 -22.86 -25.72 -6.78
N ASP A 23 -21.83 -25.90 -5.96
CA ASP A 23 -21.95 -26.35 -4.57
C ASP A 23 -22.08 -25.18 -3.58
N ALA A 24 -22.71 -24.06 -3.98
CA ALA A 24 -22.92 -22.91 -3.10
C ALA A 24 -23.75 -23.25 -1.84
N LYS A 25 -24.54 -24.33 -1.90
CA LYS A 25 -25.23 -24.91 -0.75
C LYS A 25 -24.24 -25.34 0.35
N ASN A 26 -23.04 -25.78 -0.02
CA ASN A 26 -21.92 -26.03 0.88
C ASN A 26 -21.17 -24.75 1.24
N LYS A 27 -21.83 -23.91 2.04
CA LYS A 27 -21.35 -22.59 2.48
C LYS A 27 -19.89 -22.62 2.99
N LYS A 28 -19.51 -23.66 3.75
CA LYS A 28 -18.16 -23.79 4.34
C LYS A 28 -17.05 -23.85 3.28
N ARG A 29 -17.26 -24.58 2.17
CA ARG A 29 -16.26 -24.73 1.11
C ARG A 29 -16.09 -23.43 0.31
N PHE A 30 -17.22 -22.79 -0.02
CA PHE A 30 -17.24 -21.51 -0.72
C PHE A 30 -16.55 -20.40 0.08
N TYR A 31 -16.96 -20.18 1.34
CA TYR A 31 -16.35 -19.15 2.18
C TYR A 31 -14.86 -19.40 2.44
N ARG A 32 -14.42 -20.66 2.57
CA ARG A 32 -12.99 -20.97 2.67
C ARG A 32 -12.21 -20.53 1.44
N TYR A 33 -12.74 -20.78 0.24
CA TYR A 33 -12.12 -20.36 -1.02
C TYR A 33 -12.03 -18.83 -1.11
N VAL A 34 -13.15 -18.14 -0.84
CA VAL A 34 -13.21 -16.67 -0.83
C VAL A 34 -12.21 -16.08 0.17
N ASN A 35 -12.17 -16.60 1.40
CA ASN A 35 -11.23 -16.14 2.41
C ASN A 35 -9.77 -16.42 2.01
N GLN A 36 -9.48 -17.56 1.37
CA GLN A 36 -8.14 -17.86 0.87
C GLN A 36 -7.71 -16.96 -0.30
N LYS A 37 -8.65 -16.51 -1.15
CA LYS A 37 -8.37 -15.51 -2.20
C LYS A 37 -8.24 -14.10 -1.65
N ARG A 38 -8.99 -13.76 -0.59
CA ARG A 38 -8.82 -12.50 0.15
C ARG A 38 -7.53 -12.45 0.98
N LYS A 39 -6.86 -13.58 1.20
CA LYS A 39 -5.53 -13.65 1.84
C LYS A 39 -4.41 -13.10 0.96
N ASP A 40 -4.71 -12.47 -0.17
CA ASP A 40 -3.86 -11.41 -0.73
C ASP A 40 -3.87 -10.24 0.27
N LYS A 41 -3.30 -10.51 1.46
CA LYS A 41 -2.86 -9.52 2.41
C LYS A 41 -1.85 -8.72 1.62
N ALA A 42 -2.22 -7.51 1.21
CA ALA A 42 -1.36 -6.39 1.55
C ALA A 42 -1.17 -6.50 3.07
N SER A 43 -0.25 -7.36 3.50
CA SER A 43 0.23 -7.33 4.86
C SER A 43 0.75 -5.92 4.95
N ILE A 44 0.20 -5.13 5.88
CA ILE A 44 0.86 -3.90 6.28
C ILE A 44 2.31 -4.32 6.54
N THR A 45 3.20 -3.91 5.65
CA THR A 45 4.60 -4.29 5.74
C THR A 45 5.06 -3.80 7.11
N PRO A 46 5.80 -4.63 7.86
CA PRO A 46 6.24 -4.21 9.17
C PRO A 46 6.96 -2.86 9.08
N LEU A 47 6.65 -1.97 10.02
CA LEU A 47 7.18 -0.60 9.99
C LEU A 47 8.71 -0.66 10.08
N MET A 48 9.36 0.04 9.15
CA MET A 48 10.82 0.18 9.13
C MET A 48 11.19 1.57 9.63
N SER A 49 12.27 1.63 10.40
CA SER A 49 12.88 2.89 10.83
C SER A 49 13.60 3.56 9.66
N LYS A 50 14.05 4.80 9.87
CA LYS A 50 14.89 5.53 8.89
C LYS A 50 16.20 4.82 8.56
N THR A 51 16.63 3.88 9.39
CA THR A 51 17.85 3.08 9.21
C THR A 51 17.55 1.69 8.63
N ASP A 52 16.38 1.52 7.99
CA ASP A 52 15.92 0.26 7.40
C ASP A 52 15.86 -0.93 8.37
N LYS A 53 15.74 -0.65 9.67
CA LYS A 53 15.55 -1.68 10.70
C LYS A 53 14.09 -1.84 11.05
N LEU A 54 13.68 -3.08 11.28
CA LEU A 54 12.34 -3.40 11.77
C LEU A 54 12.08 -2.71 13.11
N VAL A 55 11.00 -1.96 13.19
CA VAL A 55 10.57 -1.28 14.43
C VAL A 55 9.79 -2.26 15.29
N THR A 56 10.28 -2.56 16.49
CA THR A 56 9.68 -3.56 17.39
C THR A 56 8.94 -2.93 18.56
N MET A 57 9.44 -1.82 19.11
CA MET A 57 8.85 -1.13 20.26
C MET A 57 7.76 -0.13 19.85
N ASP A 58 6.73 0.02 20.68
CA ASP A 58 5.58 0.88 20.35
C ASP A 58 5.92 2.37 20.37
N GLU A 59 6.84 2.79 21.24
CA GLU A 59 7.37 4.18 21.28
C GLU A 59 8.06 4.53 19.95
N GLU A 60 8.96 3.66 19.48
CA GLU A 60 9.64 3.83 18.19
C GLU A 60 8.64 3.89 17.02
N LYS A 61 7.56 3.09 17.05
CA LYS A 61 6.51 3.14 16.01
C LYS A 61 5.81 4.51 16.00
N ALA A 62 5.48 5.03 17.19
CA ALA A 62 4.84 6.32 17.33
C ALA A 62 5.73 7.44 16.79
N GLU A 63 7.03 7.41 17.09
CA GLU A 63 8.00 8.37 16.58
C GLU A 63 8.16 8.32 15.06
N VAL A 64 8.27 7.12 14.48
CA VAL A 64 8.40 6.96 13.02
C VAL A 64 7.17 7.51 12.30
N LEU A 65 5.97 7.22 12.82
CA LEU A 65 4.71 7.75 12.27
C LEU A 65 4.62 9.27 12.44
N HIS A 66 4.89 9.78 13.64
CA HIS A 66 4.87 11.22 13.92
C HIS A 66 5.81 11.99 12.97
N ASN A 67 7.04 11.51 12.81
CA ASN A 67 8.02 12.12 11.92
C ASN A 67 7.58 12.11 10.45
N PHE A 68 6.94 11.01 10.00
CA PHE A 68 6.38 10.92 8.64
C PHE A 68 5.30 11.96 8.43
N PHE A 69 4.32 12.07 9.34
CA PHE A 69 3.24 13.05 9.23
C PHE A 69 3.75 14.49 9.34
N ALA A 70 4.63 14.79 10.30
CA ALA A 70 5.23 16.12 10.44
C ALA A 70 5.93 16.57 9.14
N SER A 71 6.64 15.66 8.47
CA SER A 71 7.26 15.94 7.17
C SER A 71 6.26 16.30 6.07
N LEU A 72 5.05 15.71 6.08
CA LEU A 72 4.00 16.06 5.09
C LEU A 72 3.49 17.49 5.29
N PHE A 73 3.46 17.95 6.54
CA PHE A 73 3.02 19.31 6.88
C PHE A 73 4.12 20.37 6.77
N THR A 74 5.38 19.96 6.52
CA THR A 74 6.52 20.88 6.38
C THR A 74 6.76 21.24 4.91
N GLY A 75 5.69 21.56 4.17
CA GLY A 75 5.77 22.08 2.81
C GLY A 75 6.35 23.49 2.83
N LYS A 76 7.42 23.73 2.06
CA LYS A 76 8.04 25.06 1.91
C LYS A 76 6.96 26.10 1.55
N LEU A 77 6.71 27.03 2.46
CA LEU A 77 6.26 28.37 2.09
C LEU A 77 7.42 28.98 1.31
N SER A 78 7.43 28.78 0.00
CA SER A 78 8.24 29.61 -0.90
C SER A 78 7.68 31.02 -0.77
N SER A 79 8.19 31.77 0.19
CA SER A 79 8.00 33.22 0.27
C SER A 79 8.56 33.77 -1.03
N HIS A 80 7.66 34.08 -1.96
CA HIS A 80 7.98 34.97 -3.07
C HIS A 80 8.34 36.31 -2.43
N THR A 81 9.62 36.50 -2.12
CA THR A 81 10.21 37.82 -1.97
C THR A 81 10.16 38.46 -3.34
N SER A 82 9.03 39.10 -3.66
CA SER A 82 8.95 40.05 -4.77
C SER A 82 9.93 41.18 -4.46
N ARG A 83 11.01 41.27 -5.25
CA ARG A 83 12.00 42.34 -5.17
C ARG A 83 11.29 43.69 -5.28
N VAL A 84 11.33 44.47 -4.22
CA VAL A 84 11.00 45.91 -4.29
C VAL A 84 12.14 46.56 -5.06
N ASP A 85 11.86 47.01 -6.28
CA ASP A 85 12.77 47.89 -7.02
C ASP A 85 12.75 49.25 -6.34
N GLU A 86 13.90 49.62 -5.79
CA GLU A 86 14.18 50.90 -5.17
C GLU A 86 14.36 51.94 -6.28
N LEU A 87 13.38 52.81 -6.48
CA LEU A 87 13.48 53.92 -7.43
C LEU A 87 14.18 55.09 -6.71
N GLN A 88 15.46 55.27 -7.01
CA GLN A 88 16.16 56.52 -6.72
C GLN A 88 15.47 57.65 -7.49
N ASP A 89 14.98 58.66 -6.78
CA ASP A 89 14.82 59.99 -7.33
C ASP A 89 15.66 60.96 -6.50
N ARG A 90 16.60 61.61 -7.19
CA ARG A 90 17.41 62.70 -6.66
C ARG A 90 16.65 63.98 -6.92
N ASP A 91 16.53 64.82 -5.90
CA ASP A 91 16.79 66.27 -5.98
C ASP A 91 17.11 66.79 -4.57
#